data_AF-A0A7Y2PG69-F1
#
_entry.id   AF-A0A7Y2PG69-F1
#
_cell.length_a   1.000
_cell.length_b   1.000
_cell.length_c   1.000
_cell.angle_alpha   90.00
_cell.angle_beta   90.00
_cell.angle_gamma   90.00
#
_symmetry.space_group_name_H-M   'P 1'
#
loop_
_entity.id
_entity.type
_entity.pdbx_description
1 polymer ?
#
loop_
_entity_poly.entity_id
_entity_poly.type
_entity_poly.pdbx_seq_one_letter_code
_entity_poly.pdbx_strand_id
1 'polypeptide(L)' 'PEAYARWIDDVPFPYAVGLLLTPGEQWQVSLSAAPPGAPRTRWPHALELLRHLLAGHTSFQHAWKSRVWNWQRTP' A
#
# COMPACT_ATOMS: atom_id res chain seq x y z
N PRO A 1 -15.44 8.84 -12.39
CA PRO A 1 -16.21 8.71 -13.66
C PRO A 1 -16.97 7.38 -13.70
N GLU A 2 -18.25 7.42 -14.08
CA GLU A 2 -19.17 6.26 -14.03
C GLU A 2 -18.70 5.09 -14.91
N ALA A 3 -18.02 5.39 -16.02
CA ALA A 3 -17.46 4.40 -16.94
C ALA A 3 -16.48 3.40 -16.30
N TYR A 4 -15.84 3.77 -15.17
CA TYR A 4 -14.88 2.90 -14.48
C TYR A 4 -15.42 2.22 -13.23
N ALA A 5 -16.67 2.51 -12.85
CA ALA A 5 -17.26 2.01 -11.60
C ALA A 5 -17.25 0.48 -11.51
N ARG A 6 -17.41 -0.23 -12.63
CA ARG A 6 -17.37 -1.70 -12.69
C ARG A 6 -15.99 -2.32 -12.50
N TRP A 7 -14.92 -1.54 -12.62
CA TRP A 7 -13.53 -2.01 -12.48
C TRP A 7 -12.89 -1.57 -11.17
N ILE A 8 -13.61 -0.75 -10.39
CA ILE A 8 -13.18 -0.20 -9.10
C ILE A 8 -14.18 -0.73 -8.07
N ASP A 9 -14.03 -2.00 -7.69
CA ASP A 9 -14.84 -2.70 -6.68
C ASP A 9 -14.18 -2.74 -5.30
N ASP A 10 -12.95 -2.24 -5.23
CA ASP A 10 -12.03 -2.42 -4.12
C ASP A 10 -11.96 -1.22 -3.17
N VAL A 11 -12.66 -0.11 -3.49
CA VAL A 11 -12.61 1.12 -2.69
C VAL A 11 -14.02 1.70 -2.47
N PRO A 12 -14.41 2.01 -1.22
CA PRO A 12 -15.78 2.42 -0.90
C PRO A 12 -16.10 3.88 -1.28
N PHE A 13 -15.10 4.69 -1.62
CA PHE A 13 -15.25 6.10 -1.97
C PHE A 13 -14.09 6.58 -2.85
N PRO A 14 -14.29 7.65 -3.65
CA PRO A 14 -13.21 8.26 -4.43
C PRO A 14 -12.19 8.94 -3.50
N TYR A 15 -10.90 8.65 -3.70
CA TYR A 15 -9.82 9.28 -2.94
C TYR A 15 -8.56 9.44 -3.81
N ALA A 16 -7.68 10.35 -3.39
CA ALA A 16 -6.36 10.52 -3.96
C ALA A 16 -5.35 10.76 -2.83
N VAL A 17 -4.14 10.23 -2.98
CA VAL A 17 -3.03 10.44 -2.04
C VAL A 17 -1.86 11.01 -2.81
N GLY A 18 -1.39 12.19 -2.39
CA GLY A 18 -0.16 12.81 -2.89
C GLY A 18 0.97 12.59 -1.89
N LEU A 19 2.06 11.98 -2.33
CA LEU A 19 3.28 11.80 -1.54
C LEU A 19 4.42 12.59 -2.20
N LEU A 20 5.08 13.44 -1.43
CA LEU A 20 6.32 14.09 -1.86
C LEU A 20 7.48 13.13 -1.57
N LEU A 21 8.09 12.61 -2.63
CA LEU A 21 9.27 11.77 -2.52
C LEU A 21 10.52 12.64 -2.62
N THR A 22 11.39 12.53 -1.62
CA THR A 22 12.71 13.15 -1.61
C THR A 22 13.78 12.05 -1.71
N PRO A 23 14.93 12.32 -2.35
CA PRO A 23 16.06 11.41 -2.31
C PRO A 23 16.46 11.09 -0.86
N GLY A 24 16.65 9.81 -0.56
CA GLY A 24 17.04 9.35 0.76
C GLY A 24 16.96 7.84 0.87
N GLU A 25 17.65 7.29 1.87
CA GLU A 25 17.72 5.84 2.11
C GLU A 25 16.84 5.41 3.30
N GLN A 26 16.06 6.34 3.83
CA GLN A 26 15.23 6.17 5.03
C GLN A 26 14.17 5.09 4.87
N TRP A 27 13.71 4.85 3.64
CA TRP A 27 12.69 3.86 3.34
C TRP A 27 13.18 2.97 2.22
N GLN A 28 13.13 1.66 2.46
CA GLN A 28 13.42 0.64 1.46
C GLN A 28 12.15 -0.16 1.20
N VAL A 29 11.93 -0.44 -0.09
CA VAL A 29 10.81 -1.25 -0.54
C VAL A 29 11.32 -2.45 -1.33
N SER A 30 10.93 -3.65 -0.90
CA SER A 30 11.30 -4.91 -1.53
C SER A 30 10.07 -5.66 -1.98
N LEU A 31 10.04 -6.09 -3.25
CA LEU A 31 8.93 -6.83 -3.83
C LEU A 31 9.14 -8.35 -3.65
N SER A 32 8.12 -9.03 -3.13
CA SER A 32 8.08 -10.49 -3.00
C SER A 32 6.79 -11.05 -3.63
N ALA A 33 6.79 -12.34 -3.94
CA ALA A 33 5.56 -13.02 -4.34
C ALA A 33 4.64 -13.19 -3.12
N ALA A 34 3.34 -12.92 -3.29
CA ALA A 34 2.37 -13.18 -2.25
C ALA A 34 2.13 -14.69 -2.12
N PRO A 35 2.11 -15.25 -0.89
CA PRO A 35 1.66 -16.61 -0.69
C PRO A 35 0.17 -16.74 -1.12
N PRO A 36 -0.24 -17.91 -1.64
CA PRO A 36 -1.64 -18.15 -1.94
C PRO A 36 -2.48 -17.98 -0.67
N GLY A 37 -3.46 -17.07 -0.72
CA GLY A 37 -4.30 -16.73 0.44
C GLY A 37 -3.82 -15.54 1.27
N ALA A 38 -2.86 -14.74 0.78
CA ALA A 38 -2.48 -13.49 1.45
C ALA A 38 -3.73 -12.62 1.70
N PRO A 39 -3.92 -12.10 2.93
CA PRO A 39 -5.12 -11.37 3.29
C PRO A 39 -5.24 -10.12 2.43
N ARG A 40 -6.42 -9.92 1.81
CA ARG A 40 -6.74 -8.66 1.14
C ARG A 40 -6.74 -7.56 2.19
N THR A 41 -6.00 -6.48 1.91
CA THR A 41 -6.00 -5.29 2.76
C THR A 41 -7.42 -4.73 2.83
N ARG A 42 -7.87 -4.43 4.05
CA ARG A 42 -9.25 -3.95 4.31
C ARG A 42 -9.48 -2.54 3.75
N TRP A 43 -8.40 -1.77 3.64
CA TRP A 43 -8.42 -0.40 3.13
C TRP A 43 -7.74 -0.30 1.76
N PRO A 44 -8.09 0.72 0.98
CA PRO A 44 -7.44 1.01 -0.28
C PRO A 44 -5.92 1.18 -0.13
N HIS A 45 -5.15 0.75 -1.13
CA HIS A 45 -3.70 0.56 -1.01
C HIS A 45 -2.91 1.76 -0.48
N ALA A 46 -3.19 2.97 -0.97
CA ALA A 46 -2.48 4.15 -0.50
C ALA A 46 -2.91 4.60 0.90
N LEU A 47 -4.13 4.24 1.33
CA LEU A 47 -4.62 4.54 2.67
C LEU A 47 -4.02 3.60 3.72
N GLU A 48 -3.83 2.31 3.42
CA GLU A 48 -3.06 1.43 4.30
C GLU A 48 -1.62 1.92 4.46
N LEU A 49 -0.96 2.29 3.35
CA LEU A 49 0.38 2.89 3.38
C LEU A 49 0.40 4.14 4.27
N LEU A 50 -0.51 5.09 4.04
CA LEU A 50 -0.61 6.32 4.83
C LEU A 50 -0.86 6.03 6.32
N ARG A 51 -1.75 5.08 6.63
CA ARG A 51 -2.02 4.65 8.00
C ARG A 51 -0.77 4.11 8.67
N HIS A 52 0.02 3.28 7.98
CA HIS A 52 1.26 2.73 8.51
C HIS A 52 2.33 3.81 8.73
N LEU A 53 2.46 4.77 7.80
CA LEU A 53 3.37 5.91 7.93
C LEU A 53 3.00 6.80 9.11
N LEU A 54 1.70 7.11 9.28
CA LEU A 54 1.21 7.96 10.38
C LEU A 54 1.29 7.28 11.75
N ALA A 55 1.09 5.96 11.80
CA ALA A 55 1.22 5.18 13.03
C ALA A 55 2.69 4.97 13.47
N GLY A 56 3.66 5.45 12.68
CA GLY A 56 5.08 5.35 13.02
C GLY A 56 5.66 3.94 12.88
N HIS A 57 5.00 3.05 12.16
CA HIS A 57 5.54 1.71 11.91
C HIS A 57 6.82 1.81 11.09
N THR A 58 7.89 1.19 11.58
CA THR A 58 9.19 1.13 10.89
C THR A 58 9.30 -0.07 9.96
N SER A 59 8.36 -1.01 10.00
CA SER A 59 8.26 -2.09 9.01
C SER A 59 6.82 -2.54 8.84
N PHE A 60 6.42 -2.81 7.60
CA PHE A 60 5.12 -3.40 7.31
C PHE A 60 5.15 -4.10 5.94
N GLN A 61 4.24 -5.06 5.78
CA GLN A 61 4.06 -5.78 4.53
C GLN A 61 2.71 -5.38 3.92
N HIS A 62 2.74 -5.02 2.65
CA HIS A 62 1.55 -4.64 1.89
C HIS A 62 1.29 -5.64 0.77
N ALA A 63 0.31 -6.52 0.98
CA ALA A 63 -0.08 -7.53 0.00
C ALA A 63 -1.05 -6.96 -1.04
N TRP A 64 -0.76 -7.21 -2.31
CA TRP A 64 -1.61 -6.90 -3.45
C TRP A 64 -1.60 -8.01 -4.50
N LYS A 65 -2.74 -8.68 -4.68
CA LYS A 65 -2.91 -9.83 -5.59
C LYS A 65 -1.82 -10.89 -5.32
N SER A 66 -0.92 -11.12 -6.29
CA SER A 66 0.20 -12.07 -6.20
C SER A 66 1.51 -11.43 -5.74
N ARG A 67 1.47 -10.20 -5.23
CA ARG A 67 2.65 -9.41 -4.86
C ARG A 67 2.57 -8.97 -3.40
N VAL A 68 3.71 -8.91 -2.72
CA VAL A 68 3.86 -8.32 -1.39
C VAL A 68 4.97 -7.29 -1.45
N TRP A 69 4.65 -6.06 -1.05
CA TRP A 69 5.62 -4.99 -0.90
C TRP A 69 6.04 -4.93 0.56
N ASN A 70 7.30 -5.25 0.83
CA ASN A 70 7.88 -5.16 2.15
C ASN A 70 8.49 -3.77 2.30
N TRP A 71 7.94 -2.98 3.20
CA TRP A 71 8.45 -1.66 3.55
C TRP A 71 9.25 -1.77 4.83
N GLN A 72 10.46 -1.23 4.81
CA GLN A 72 11.30 -1.11 5.99
C GLN A 72 11.90 0.28 6.04
N ARG A 73 11.82 0.87 7.23
CA ARG A 73 12.50 2.10 7.57
C ARG A 73 13.88 1.72 8.09
N THR A 74 14.91 2.26 7.47
CA THR A 74 16.27 2.16 8.02
C THR A 74 16.33 2.98 9.31
N PRO A 75 16.98 2.45 10.37
CA PRO A 75 17.20 3.17 11.62
C PRO A 75 17.87 4.53 11.42
#